data_AF-A0A831Y081-F1
#
_entry.id   AF-A0A831Y081-F1
#
_cell.length_a   1.000
_cell.length_b   1.000
_cell.length_c   1.000
_cell.angle_alpha   90.00
_cell.angle_beta   90.00
_cell.angle_gamma   90.00
#
_symmetry.space_group_name_H-M   'P 1'
#
loop_
_entity.id
_entity.type
_entity.pdbx_description
1 polymer ?
#
loop_
_entity_poly.entity_id
_entity_poly.type
_entity_poly.pdbx_seq_one_letter_code
_entity_poly.pdbx_strand_id
1 'polypeptide(L)'
;YVADEDFGASESDIPFGRYDKPTLSSGYDFVPLESLTPGEANSAPRIGSVILTEIMYRPGSTNEGDEFLELHNTTDAPVPLQTLASRQVSEDPGDLTWEVVPWRFTNGIEYTFPPETVIPARGYLIVAENPAAFNAWYGPLGVPVLGPFEGGTKLSNDGERVTLSYPGDQEWGQERYWIREDSVEYNDAAPWPTAADGTGASLQHLHPDGPTPADFYGNDPANWTATDPTPGE
;
A
#
# COMPACT_ATOMS: atom_id res chain seq x y z
N TYR A 1 19.98 -3.55 -26.07
CA TYR A 1 19.64 -2.78 -24.86
C TYR A 1 19.26 -3.82 -23.82
N VAL A 2 19.90 -3.79 -22.66
CA VAL A 2 19.57 -4.61 -21.50
C VAL A 2 19.07 -3.63 -20.46
N ALA A 3 17.90 -3.88 -19.90
CA ALA A 3 17.40 -3.19 -18.72
C ALA A 3 17.58 -4.15 -17.54
N ASP A 4 18.17 -3.64 -16.46
CA ASP A 4 18.33 -4.37 -15.20
C ASP A 4 17.34 -3.75 -14.21
N GLU A 5 16.56 -4.59 -13.53
CA GLU A 5 15.58 -4.17 -12.54
C GLU A 5 15.83 -4.95 -11.25
N ASP A 6 15.90 -4.23 -10.13
CA ASP A 6 15.98 -4.84 -8.80
C ASP A 6 14.56 -5.05 -8.27
N PHE A 7 14.33 -6.18 -7.60
CA PHE A 7 13.08 -6.46 -6.92
C PHE A 7 13.36 -6.98 -5.52
N GLY A 8 12.61 -6.47 -4.55
CA GLY A 8 12.72 -6.89 -3.16
C GLY A 8 12.20 -8.31 -2.94
N ALA A 9 11.94 -8.64 -1.67
CA ALA A 9 11.34 -9.92 -1.33
C ALA A 9 10.01 -10.12 -2.06
N SER A 10 9.77 -11.36 -2.47
CA SER A 10 8.60 -11.77 -3.25
C SER A 10 8.07 -13.10 -2.74
N GLU A 11 6.78 -13.34 -2.97
CA GLU A 11 6.22 -14.67 -2.76
C GLU A 11 6.84 -15.70 -3.70
N SER A 12 7.08 -16.88 -3.16
CA SER A 12 7.49 -18.03 -3.96
C SER A 12 6.42 -18.36 -5.01
N ASP A 13 6.87 -18.79 -6.18
CA ASP A 13 6.02 -19.19 -7.31
C ASP A 13 5.13 -18.08 -7.91
N ILE A 14 5.40 -16.81 -7.58
CA ILE A 14 4.73 -15.67 -8.20
C ILE A 14 5.60 -15.11 -9.33
N PRO A 15 5.10 -15.05 -10.58
CA PRO A 15 5.86 -14.49 -11.69
C PRO A 15 6.04 -12.98 -11.53
N PHE A 16 7.19 -12.48 -11.96
CA PHE A 16 7.43 -11.05 -12.13
C PHE A 16 7.63 -10.71 -13.59
N GLY A 17 7.25 -9.50 -13.96
CA GLY A 17 7.49 -9.00 -15.30
C GLY A 17 7.21 -7.51 -15.42
N ARG A 18 7.56 -6.99 -16.59
CA ARG A 18 7.29 -5.61 -16.97
C ARG A 18 5.78 -5.41 -17.19
N TYR A 19 5.21 -4.44 -16.50
CA TYR A 19 3.89 -3.89 -16.77
C TYR A 19 4.04 -2.51 -17.40
N ASP A 20 3.65 -2.35 -18.66
CA ASP A 20 3.60 -1.05 -19.32
C ASP A 20 2.38 -0.28 -18.84
N LYS A 21 2.62 0.88 -18.24
CA LYS A 21 1.52 1.72 -17.75
C LYS A 21 0.79 2.41 -18.91
N PRO A 22 -0.49 2.77 -18.75
CA PRO A 22 -1.25 3.55 -19.71
C PRO A 22 -0.52 4.82 -20.17
N THR A 23 -0.88 5.26 -21.37
CA THR A 23 -0.20 6.38 -22.07
C THR A 23 -0.11 7.68 -21.27
N LEU A 24 -1.03 7.91 -20.32
CA LEU A 24 -1.09 9.13 -19.51
C LEU A 24 0.04 9.23 -18.48
N SER A 25 0.50 8.11 -17.93
CA SER A 25 1.60 8.10 -16.97
C SER A 25 2.96 8.02 -17.67
N SER A 26 3.01 7.36 -18.84
CA SER A 26 4.23 6.87 -19.48
C SER A 26 5.07 5.95 -18.56
N GLY A 27 5.97 5.17 -19.15
CA GLY A 27 6.85 4.28 -18.38
C GLY A 27 6.30 2.88 -18.14
N TYR A 28 7.01 2.13 -17.32
CA TYR A 28 6.72 0.74 -16.98
C TYR A 28 7.14 0.48 -15.54
N ASP A 29 6.53 -0.51 -14.91
CA ASP A 29 6.97 -1.02 -13.60
C ASP A 29 7.33 -2.51 -13.73
N PHE A 30 8.27 -2.98 -12.91
CA PHE A 30 8.57 -4.41 -12.80
C PHE A 30 7.87 -4.95 -11.54
N VAL A 31 6.85 -5.78 -11.73
CA VAL A 31 5.89 -6.13 -10.67
C VAL A 31 5.52 -7.61 -10.70
N PRO A 32 4.98 -8.16 -9.59
CA PRO A 32 4.30 -9.45 -9.60
C PRO A 32 3.16 -9.44 -10.62
N LEU A 33 2.99 -10.53 -11.34
CA LEU A 33 1.96 -10.71 -12.37
C LEU A 33 0.97 -11.79 -11.93
N GLU A 34 -0.26 -11.74 -12.46
CA GLU A 34 -1.31 -12.71 -12.13
C GLU A 34 -0.98 -14.14 -12.58
N SER A 35 -0.27 -14.29 -13.69
CA SER A 35 0.04 -15.60 -14.26
C SER A 35 1.30 -15.60 -15.12
N LEU A 36 1.94 -16.77 -15.20
CA LEU A 36 3.07 -17.03 -16.08
C LEU A 36 2.61 -17.04 -17.54
N THR A 37 3.22 -16.21 -18.38
CA THR A 37 2.92 -16.12 -19.82
C THR A 37 4.16 -16.30 -20.73
N PRO A 38 4.93 -17.41 -20.64
CA PRO A 38 6.16 -17.56 -21.42
C PRO A 38 5.91 -17.50 -22.94
N GLY A 39 6.59 -16.59 -23.63
CA GLY A 39 6.50 -16.42 -25.08
C GLY A 39 5.32 -15.57 -25.56
N GLU A 40 4.47 -15.11 -24.65
CA GLU A 40 3.31 -14.26 -24.91
C GLU A 40 3.47 -12.89 -24.22
N ALA A 41 2.47 -12.00 -24.35
CA ALA A 41 2.43 -10.76 -23.58
C ALA A 41 2.32 -11.05 -22.07
N ASN A 42 2.88 -10.16 -21.24
CA ASN A 42 2.75 -10.26 -19.79
C ASN A 42 1.27 -10.16 -19.38
N SER A 43 0.87 -10.93 -18.36
CA SER A 43 -0.44 -10.77 -17.73
C SER A 43 -0.52 -9.45 -16.96
N ALA A 44 -1.69 -9.12 -16.43
CA ALA A 44 -1.86 -7.92 -15.62
C ALA A 44 -1.06 -8.02 -14.30
N PRO A 45 -0.79 -6.89 -13.64
CA PRO A 45 -0.21 -6.90 -12.29
C PRO A 45 -1.07 -7.71 -11.35
N ARG A 46 -0.43 -8.50 -10.49
CA ARG A 46 -1.12 -9.11 -9.36
C ARG A 46 -1.42 -8.02 -8.34
N ILE A 47 -2.69 -7.92 -7.95
CA ILE A 47 -3.18 -6.96 -6.96
C ILE A 47 -3.32 -7.67 -5.62
N GLY A 48 -2.89 -6.99 -4.56
CA GLY A 48 -3.07 -7.44 -3.19
C GLY A 48 -4.54 -7.50 -2.78
N SER A 49 -4.80 -8.14 -1.66
CA SER A 49 -6.10 -8.11 -0.98
C SER A 49 -6.43 -6.75 -0.37
N VAL A 50 -5.41 -5.96 -0.04
CA VAL A 50 -5.54 -4.61 0.52
C VAL A 50 -4.80 -3.62 -0.35
N ILE A 51 -5.45 -2.52 -0.71
CA ILE A 51 -4.88 -1.43 -1.52
C ILE A 51 -4.97 -0.09 -0.80
N LEU A 52 -4.11 0.86 -1.18
CA LEU A 52 -4.27 2.26 -0.79
C LEU A 52 -5.34 2.93 -1.67
N THR A 53 -6.32 3.59 -1.03
CA THR A 53 -7.43 4.27 -1.74
C THR A 53 -7.45 5.77 -1.54
N GLU A 54 -6.86 6.28 -0.46
CA GLU A 54 -6.76 7.71 -0.22
C GLU A 54 -5.40 8.05 0.43
N ILE A 55 -4.77 9.11 -0.08
CA ILE A 55 -3.52 9.66 0.44
C ILE A 55 -3.72 11.15 0.67
N MET A 56 -3.76 11.55 1.94
CA MET A 56 -3.75 12.94 2.36
C MET A 56 -2.32 13.32 2.74
N TYR A 57 -1.56 13.81 1.75
CA TYR A 57 -0.25 14.43 1.95
C TYR A 57 -0.40 15.95 1.86
N ARG A 58 0.43 16.70 2.59
CA ARG A 58 0.38 18.17 2.61
C ARG A 58 -1.05 18.72 2.73
N PRO A 59 -1.77 18.48 3.84
CA PRO A 59 -3.13 18.99 4.02
C PRO A 59 -3.20 20.51 3.84
N GLY A 60 -4.37 21.02 3.43
CA GLY A 60 -4.62 22.46 3.35
C GLY A 60 -4.38 23.14 4.70
N SER A 61 -3.97 24.42 4.69
CA SER A 61 -3.58 25.14 5.92
C SER A 61 -4.66 25.31 6.98
N THR A 62 -5.93 25.03 6.63
CA THR A 62 -7.08 25.04 7.53
C THR A 62 -7.52 23.63 7.96
N ASN A 63 -6.89 22.58 7.43
CA ASN A 63 -7.18 21.20 7.80
C ASN A 63 -6.42 20.89 9.10
N GLU A 64 -7.18 20.63 10.16
CA GLU A 64 -6.63 20.22 11.47
C GLU A 64 -6.68 18.70 11.68
N GLY A 65 -7.09 17.93 10.68
CA GLY A 65 -7.16 16.47 10.70
C GLY A 65 -5.83 15.75 10.42
N ASP A 66 -4.77 16.50 10.11
CA ASP A 66 -3.42 16.04 9.76
C ASP A 66 -3.39 15.04 8.57
N GLU A 67 -2.21 14.49 8.29
CA GLU A 67 -1.99 13.52 7.21
C GLU A 67 -2.60 12.15 7.53
N PHE A 68 -3.04 11.44 6.49
CA PHE A 68 -3.53 10.07 6.64
C PHE A 68 -3.38 9.25 5.36
N LEU A 69 -3.41 7.93 5.54
CA LEU A 69 -3.55 6.92 4.50
C LEU A 69 -4.84 6.13 4.76
N GLU A 70 -5.55 5.81 3.69
CA GLU A 70 -6.68 4.88 3.72
C GLU A 70 -6.32 3.57 3.01
N LEU A 71 -6.72 2.47 3.65
CA LEU A 71 -6.62 1.13 3.13
C LEU A 71 -8.01 0.56 2.86
N HIS A 72 -8.18 -0.10 1.72
CA HIS A 72 -9.40 -0.81 1.34
C HIS A 72 -9.13 -2.31 1.14
N ASN A 73 -9.98 -3.16 1.69
CA ASN A 73 -9.98 -4.60 1.43
C ASN A 73 -10.83 -4.92 0.20
N THR A 74 -10.19 -5.29 -0.91
CA THR A 74 -10.84 -5.58 -2.21
C THR A 74 -11.56 -6.93 -2.24
N THR A 75 -11.50 -7.71 -1.16
CA THR A 75 -12.03 -9.08 -1.13
C THR A 75 -13.38 -9.17 -0.42
N ASP A 76 -14.12 -10.24 -0.72
CA ASP A 76 -15.41 -10.56 -0.07
C ASP A 76 -15.24 -11.28 1.29
N ALA A 77 -14.01 -11.33 1.81
CA ALA A 77 -13.68 -11.92 3.09
C ALA A 77 -12.92 -10.92 3.97
N PRO A 78 -13.01 -11.01 5.31
CA PRO A 78 -12.17 -10.17 6.17
C PRO A 78 -10.68 -10.49 5.97
N VAL A 79 -9.84 -9.46 5.94
CA VAL A 79 -8.38 -9.58 5.85
C VAL A 79 -7.75 -9.22 7.21
N PRO A 80 -7.17 -10.19 7.93
CA PRO A 80 -6.31 -9.90 9.07
C PRO A 80 -4.99 -9.28 8.59
N LEU A 81 -4.60 -8.15 9.17
CA LEU A 81 -3.32 -7.48 8.85
C LEU A 81 -2.15 -8.13 9.62
N GLN A 82 -2.09 -9.46 9.56
CA GLN A 82 -1.05 -10.29 10.16
C GLN A 82 -0.97 -11.62 9.41
N THR A 83 0.24 -12.15 9.24
CA THR A 83 0.49 -13.41 8.51
C THR A 83 1.25 -14.39 9.39
N LEU A 84 0.88 -15.68 9.30
CA LEU A 84 1.69 -16.75 9.87
C LEU A 84 2.92 -16.96 8.99
N ALA A 85 4.10 -16.61 9.50
CA ALA A 85 5.36 -16.67 8.76
C ALA A 85 6.37 -17.58 9.47
N SER A 86 7.23 -18.23 8.69
CA SER A 86 8.30 -19.05 9.22
C SER A 86 9.49 -18.20 9.66
N ARG A 87 10.28 -18.75 10.58
CA ARG A 87 11.56 -18.20 11.03
C ARG A 87 12.54 -19.33 11.32
N GLN A 88 13.75 -19.24 10.78
CA GLN A 88 14.84 -20.12 11.17
C GLN A 88 15.36 -19.74 12.57
N VAL A 89 15.50 -20.74 13.45
CA VAL A 89 15.98 -20.55 14.83
C VAL A 89 17.42 -21.03 15.05
N SER A 90 18.05 -21.57 14.01
CA SER A 90 19.47 -21.88 13.95
C SER A 90 19.98 -21.83 12.50
N GLU A 91 21.28 -22.01 12.29
CA GLU A 91 21.89 -22.07 10.94
C GLU A 91 21.39 -23.26 10.09
N ASP A 92 20.71 -24.24 10.68
CA ASP A 92 20.09 -25.34 9.94
C ASP A 92 18.80 -24.85 9.26
N PRO A 93 18.71 -24.83 7.91
CA PRO A 93 17.51 -24.35 7.21
C PRO A 93 16.23 -25.13 7.53
N GLY A 94 16.36 -26.36 8.04
CA GLY A 94 15.21 -27.18 8.47
C GLY A 94 14.67 -26.84 9.86
N ASP A 95 15.40 -26.05 10.65
CA ASP A 95 15.04 -25.69 12.03
C ASP A 95 14.15 -24.44 12.05
N LEU A 96 12.86 -24.66 11.80
CA LEU A 96 11.86 -23.61 11.65
C LEU A 96 10.90 -23.52 12.84
N THR A 97 10.59 -22.30 13.25
CA THR A 97 9.40 -21.97 14.05
C THR A 97 8.41 -21.16 13.22
N TRP A 98 7.15 -21.13 13.63
CA TRP A 98 6.10 -20.33 13.02
C TRP A 98 5.60 -19.28 14.00
N GLU A 99 5.44 -18.05 13.52
CA GLU A 99 4.95 -16.93 14.32
C GLU A 99 3.94 -16.10 13.53
N VAL A 100 2.97 -15.52 14.24
CA VAL A 100 2.04 -14.55 13.67
C VAL A 100 2.72 -13.19 13.72
N VAL A 101 2.99 -12.62 12.55
CA VAL A 101 3.71 -11.36 12.41
C VAL A 101 2.77 -10.33 11.79
N PRO A 102 2.58 -9.16 12.42
CA PRO A 102 1.76 -8.11 11.85
C PRO A 102 2.32 -7.57 10.54
N TRP A 103 1.43 -7.05 9.70
CA TRP A 103 1.81 -6.28 8.51
C TRP A 103 2.40 -4.94 8.94
N ARG A 104 3.09 -4.26 8.02
CA ARG A 104 3.63 -2.92 8.28
C ARG A 104 3.80 -2.11 7.00
N PHE A 105 3.94 -0.80 7.16
CA PHE A 105 4.52 0.02 6.11
C PHE A 105 6.05 -0.11 6.10
N THR A 106 6.62 -0.30 4.91
CA THR A 106 8.08 -0.43 4.71
C THR A 106 8.69 0.76 3.96
N ASN A 107 7.87 1.61 3.35
CA ASN A 107 8.26 2.89 2.76
C ASN A 107 7.16 3.93 3.02
N GLY A 108 7.55 5.20 3.03
CA GLY A 108 6.70 6.33 3.39
C GLY A 108 6.73 6.53 4.90
N ILE A 109 5.72 5.99 5.56
CA ILE A 109 5.60 6.03 7.03
C ILE A 109 6.20 4.79 7.68
N GLU A 110 6.59 4.92 8.94
CA GLU A 110 6.78 3.78 9.84
C GLU A 110 5.45 3.49 10.52
N TYR A 111 4.91 2.30 10.34
CA TYR A 111 3.74 1.85 11.09
C TYR A 111 3.60 0.34 11.05
N THR A 112 3.59 -0.31 12.22
CA THR A 112 3.29 -1.74 12.37
C THR A 112 1.88 -1.91 12.91
N PHE A 113 1.06 -2.72 12.23
CA PHE A 113 -0.32 -2.92 12.66
C PHE A 113 -0.39 -3.60 14.03
N PRO A 114 -1.29 -3.17 14.93
CA PRO A 114 -1.56 -3.90 16.16
C PRO A 114 -2.01 -5.33 15.85
N PRO A 115 -1.63 -6.32 16.69
CA PRO A 115 -2.15 -7.67 16.57
C PRO A 115 -3.67 -7.68 16.54
N GLU A 116 -4.24 -8.64 15.81
CA GLU A 116 -5.69 -8.84 15.65
C GLU A 116 -6.41 -7.69 14.90
N THR A 117 -5.68 -6.78 14.26
CA THR A 117 -6.27 -5.81 13.33
C THR A 117 -6.84 -6.54 12.12
N VAL A 118 -8.10 -6.25 11.78
CA VAL A 118 -8.82 -6.84 10.66
C VAL A 118 -9.53 -5.74 9.88
N ILE A 119 -9.36 -5.74 8.56
CA ILE A 119 -10.23 -4.99 7.66
C ILE A 119 -11.40 -5.90 7.26
N PRO A 120 -12.66 -5.55 7.55
CA PRO A 120 -13.82 -6.33 7.12
C PRO A 120 -13.84 -6.55 5.59
N ALA A 121 -14.63 -7.53 5.13
CA ALA A 121 -14.88 -7.70 3.69
C ALA A 121 -15.38 -6.38 3.09
N ARG A 122 -14.76 -5.90 2.00
CA ARG A 122 -15.06 -4.60 1.37
C ARG A 122 -14.93 -3.40 2.32
N GLY A 123 -14.26 -3.58 3.45
CA GLY A 123 -14.12 -2.55 4.47
C GLY A 123 -12.92 -1.66 4.24
N TYR A 124 -12.89 -0.57 5.01
CA TYR A 124 -11.80 0.40 5.01
C TYR A 124 -11.14 0.49 6.38
N LEU A 125 -9.92 1.01 6.40
CA LEU A 125 -9.16 1.32 7.60
C LEU A 125 -8.31 2.57 7.34
N ILE A 126 -8.30 3.49 8.30
CA ILE A 126 -7.48 4.69 8.25
C ILE A 126 -6.24 4.51 9.12
N VAL A 127 -5.08 4.93 8.61
CA VAL A 127 -3.87 5.17 9.40
C VAL A 127 -3.56 6.66 9.34
N ALA A 128 -3.76 7.36 10.45
CA ALA A 128 -3.58 8.80 10.56
C ALA A 128 -2.28 9.15 11.29
N GLU A 129 -1.62 10.24 10.88
CA GLU A 129 -0.49 10.84 11.60
C GLU A 129 -0.88 11.15 13.04
N ASN A 130 -2.09 11.68 13.21
CA ASN A 130 -2.66 12.04 14.50
C ASN A 130 -4.13 11.58 14.59
N PRO A 131 -4.39 10.36 15.09
CA PRO A 131 -5.74 9.80 15.13
C PRO A 131 -6.72 10.65 15.95
N ALA A 132 -6.24 11.36 16.97
CA ALA A 132 -7.09 12.22 17.79
C ALA A 132 -7.55 13.47 17.01
N ALA A 133 -6.64 14.11 16.28
CA ALA A 133 -6.95 15.26 15.45
C ALA A 133 -7.80 14.88 14.23
N PHE A 134 -7.46 13.76 13.58
CA PHE A 134 -8.27 13.16 12.52
C PHE A 134 -9.72 12.94 12.97
N ASN A 135 -9.94 12.26 14.11
CA ASN A 135 -11.30 12.00 14.62
C ASN A 135 -12.02 13.29 15.05
N ALA A 136 -11.30 14.31 15.51
CA ALA A 136 -11.91 15.60 15.84
C ALA A 136 -12.37 16.36 14.59
N TRP A 137 -11.65 16.21 13.48
CA TRP A 137 -11.94 16.87 12.21
C TRP A 137 -13.01 16.14 11.38
N TYR A 138 -12.83 14.85 11.11
CA TYR A 138 -13.73 14.05 10.25
C TYR A 138 -14.90 13.42 11.02
N GLY A 139 -14.82 13.33 12.35
CA GLY A 139 -15.83 12.68 13.17
C GLY A 139 -15.79 11.15 13.09
N PRO A 140 -16.79 10.45 13.66
CA PRO A 140 -16.84 9.00 13.68
C PRO A 140 -17.27 8.45 12.31
N LEU A 141 -16.33 7.83 11.60
CA LEU A 141 -16.55 7.27 10.25
C LEU A 141 -17.15 5.85 10.26
N GLY A 142 -17.17 5.17 11.40
CA GLY A 142 -17.62 3.77 11.49
C GLY A 142 -16.60 2.75 10.99
N VAL A 143 -15.41 3.21 10.59
CA VAL A 143 -14.23 2.39 10.24
C VAL A 143 -13.13 2.55 11.30
N PRO A 144 -12.21 1.58 11.44
CA PRO A 144 -11.07 1.73 12.35
C PRO A 144 -10.18 2.90 11.92
N VAL A 145 -9.85 3.78 12.87
CA VAL A 145 -8.86 4.86 12.70
C VAL A 145 -7.69 4.55 13.63
N LEU A 146 -6.57 4.18 13.04
CA LEU A 146 -5.34 3.81 13.72
C LEU A 146 -4.24 4.86 13.53
N GLY A 147 -3.12 4.64 14.20
CA GLY A 147 -1.98 5.56 14.29
C GLY A 147 -1.56 5.77 15.74
N PRO A 148 -0.76 6.80 16.06
CA PRO A 148 -0.08 7.70 15.12
C PRO A 148 0.93 6.96 14.24
N PHE A 149 1.43 7.62 13.20
CA PHE A 149 2.65 7.16 12.53
C PHE A 149 3.78 6.98 13.57
N GLU A 150 4.57 5.93 13.40
CA GLU A 150 5.69 5.59 14.27
C GLU A 150 6.96 6.35 13.83
N GLY A 151 8.00 6.31 14.67
CA GLY A 151 9.30 6.91 14.34
C GLY A 151 9.32 8.44 14.20
N GLY A 152 8.18 9.12 14.38
CA GLY A 152 8.03 10.54 14.01
C GLY A 152 8.03 10.76 12.50
N THR A 153 7.70 9.72 11.74
CA THR A 153 7.52 9.79 10.28
C THR A 153 6.25 10.55 9.91
N LYS A 154 6.22 11.03 8.68
CA LYS A 154 5.11 11.75 8.06
C LYS A 154 5.22 11.60 6.55
N LEU A 155 4.16 11.95 5.83
CA LEU A 155 4.16 11.92 4.38
C LEU A 155 5.02 13.05 3.79
N SER A 156 5.68 12.77 2.67
CA SER A 156 6.44 13.74 1.92
C SER A 156 5.51 14.67 1.15
N ASN A 157 5.77 15.97 1.28
CA ASN A 157 5.03 17.00 0.55
C ASN A 157 5.37 17.06 -0.95
N ASP A 158 6.52 16.50 -1.35
CA ASP A 158 7.04 16.56 -2.72
C ASP A 158 6.85 15.22 -3.46
N GLY A 159 6.03 14.30 -2.91
CA GLY A 159 5.91 12.92 -3.36
C GLY A 159 6.86 11.96 -2.66
N GLU A 160 6.46 10.70 -2.58
CA GLU A 160 7.29 9.56 -2.17
C GLU A 160 6.61 8.23 -2.53
N ARG A 161 7.33 7.13 -2.25
CA ARG A 161 6.77 5.78 -2.29
C ARG A 161 6.23 5.39 -0.92
N VAL A 162 4.95 5.04 -0.87
CA VAL A 162 4.31 4.37 0.26
C VAL A 162 4.16 2.89 -0.09
N THR A 163 4.54 2.00 0.82
CA THR A 163 4.47 0.56 0.59
C THR A 163 3.91 -0.16 1.80
N LEU A 164 2.73 -0.78 1.64
CA LEU A 164 2.19 -1.75 2.60
C LEU A 164 2.82 -3.11 2.30
N SER A 165 3.33 -3.77 3.34
CA SER A 165 3.98 -5.07 3.22
C SER A 165 3.50 -6.05 4.27
N TYR A 166 3.45 -7.33 3.89
CA TYR A 166 3.25 -8.45 4.78
C TYR A 166 4.56 -9.23 4.98
N PRO A 167 4.68 -9.99 6.07
CA PRO A 167 5.90 -10.70 6.38
C PRO A 167 6.06 -11.95 5.52
N GLY A 168 7.22 -12.06 4.87
CA GLY A 168 7.76 -13.31 4.32
C GLY A 168 8.50 -14.10 5.40
N ASP A 169 9.28 -15.10 4.99
CA ASP A 169 10.14 -15.88 5.88
C ASP A 169 11.30 -15.07 6.47
N GLN A 170 11.89 -15.59 7.53
CA GLN A 170 13.08 -15.01 8.14
C GLN A 170 14.18 -16.06 8.22
N GLU A 171 15.26 -15.85 7.48
CA GLU A 171 16.46 -16.67 7.53
C GLU A 171 17.29 -16.40 8.79
N TRP A 172 18.09 -17.39 9.18
CA TRP A 172 18.92 -17.28 10.36
C TRP A 172 19.94 -16.14 10.24
N GLY A 173 19.96 -15.27 11.25
CA GLY A 173 20.86 -14.12 11.29
C GLY A 173 20.51 -12.99 10.31
N GLN A 174 19.39 -13.12 9.57
CA GLN A 174 18.90 -12.08 8.67
C GLN A 174 17.70 -11.34 9.28
N GLU A 175 17.47 -10.12 8.81
CA GLU A 175 16.18 -9.47 9.01
C GLU A 175 15.08 -10.21 8.25
N ARG A 176 13.85 -10.11 8.74
CA ARG A 176 12.69 -10.72 8.09
C ARG A 176 12.47 -10.09 6.71
N TYR A 177 12.16 -10.92 5.73
CA TYR A 177 11.74 -10.45 4.41
C TYR A 177 10.33 -9.84 4.48
N TRP A 178 10.13 -8.73 3.78
CA TRP A 178 8.84 -8.04 3.69
C TRP A 178 8.40 -8.00 2.25
N ILE A 179 7.27 -8.66 1.99
CA ILE A 179 6.71 -8.80 0.66
C ILE A 179 5.66 -7.72 0.49
N ARG A 180 5.73 -6.99 -0.62
CA ARG A 180 4.80 -5.91 -0.94
C ARG A 180 3.38 -6.47 -1.12
N GLU A 181 2.43 -5.90 -0.38
CA GLU A 181 0.99 -6.04 -0.64
C GLU A 181 0.53 -5.03 -1.69
N ASP A 182 0.81 -3.75 -1.44
CA ASP A 182 0.51 -2.64 -2.34
C ASP A 182 1.57 -1.54 -2.21
N SER A 183 1.76 -0.76 -3.28
CA SER A 183 2.70 0.36 -3.28
C SER A 183 2.28 1.45 -4.25
N VAL A 184 2.38 2.69 -3.78
CA VAL A 184 2.03 3.89 -4.53
C VAL A 184 3.20 4.87 -4.45
N GLU A 185 3.80 5.22 -5.59
CA GLU A 185 4.79 6.29 -5.71
C GLU A 185 4.11 7.56 -6.20
N TYR A 186 3.47 8.27 -5.27
CA TYR A 186 2.73 9.50 -5.57
C TYR A 186 3.67 10.69 -5.79
N ASN A 187 3.17 11.73 -6.43
CA ASN A 187 3.92 12.95 -6.68
C ASN A 187 3.04 14.20 -6.61
N ASP A 188 3.64 15.37 -6.38
CA ASP A 188 2.98 16.68 -6.38
C ASP A 188 2.93 17.32 -7.79
N ALA A 189 3.55 16.68 -8.78
CA ALA A 189 3.58 17.11 -10.17
C ALA A 189 2.91 16.12 -11.13
N ALA A 190 2.49 16.66 -12.29
CA ALA A 190 1.96 15.85 -13.38
C ALA A 190 2.94 14.73 -13.76
N PRO A 191 2.46 13.50 -14.03
CA PRO A 191 1.06 13.13 -14.31
C PRO A 191 0.13 12.96 -13.10
N TRP A 192 0.63 13.08 -11.85
CA TRP A 192 -0.22 12.97 -10.67
C TRP A 192 -1.16 14.19 -10.50
N PRO A 193 -2.35 14.01 -9.90
CA PRO A 193 -3.27 15.11 -9.60
C PRO A 193 -2.67 16.15 -8.63
N THR A 194 -2.22 17.30 -9.15
CA THR A 194 -1.51 18.32 -8.35
C THR A 194 -2.41 19.09 -7.37
N ALA A 195 -3.74 18.93 -7.42
CA ALA A 195 -4.63 19.64 -6.51
C ALA A 195 -4.57 19.07 -5.08
N ALA A 196 -4.09 17.84 -4.88
CA ALA A 196 -3.85 17.28 -3.56
C ALA A 196 -2.70 17.97 -2.79
N ASP A 197 -1.89 18.79 -3.47
CA ASP A 197 -0.76 19.49 -2.86
C ASP A 197 -1.17 20.78 -2.13
N GLY A 198 -1.55 20.69 -0.85
CA GLY A 198 -1.71 21.87 0.01
C GLY A 198 -2.97 22.69 -0.21
N THR A 199 -3.89 22.25 -1.08
CA THR A 199 -5.15 22.98 -1.34
C THR A 199 -6.32 22.50 -0.48
N GLY A 200 -6.16 21.35 0.20
CA GLY A 200 -7.18 20.72 1.03
C GLY A 200 -7.74 19.41 0.45
N ALA A 201 -7.55 19.17 -0.85
CA ALA A 201 -7.86 17.89 -1.48
C ALA A 201 -6.87 16.79 -1.06
N SER A 202 -7.32 15.54 -1.11
CA SER A 202 -6.47 14.33 -1.03
C SER A 202 -6.34 13.69 -2.41
N LEU A 203 -5.35 12.81 -2.58
CA LEU A 203 -5.36 11.86 -3.69
C LEU A 203 -6.35 10.75 -3.39
N GLN A 204 -7.29 10.52 -4.29
CA GLN A 204 -8.28 9.45 -4.17
C GLN A 204 -8.27 8.53 -5.37
N HIS A 205 -8.39 7.23 -5.09
CA HIS A 205 -8.42 6.19 -6.10
C HIS A 205 -9.75 6.19 -6.85
N LEU A 206 -9.72 6.15 -8.17
CA LEU A 206 -10.90 6.30 -9.03
C LEU A 206 -11.79 5.05 -9.07
N HIS A 207 -11.18 3.87 -8.93
CA HIS A 207 -11.86 2.58 -9.15
C HIS A 207 -11.55 1.57 -8.03
N PRO A 208 -11.80 1.90 -6.75
CA PRO A 208 -11.50 1.00 -5.63
C PRO A 208 -12.36 -0.27 -5.60
N ASP A 209 -13.37 -0.37 -6.48
CA ASP A 209 -14.22 -1.56 -6.73
C ASP A 209 -14.23 -1.96 -8.22
N GLY A 210 -13.15 -1.67 -8.95
CA GLY A 210 -13.05 -1.92 -10.38
C GLY A 210 -13.21 -3.40 -10.77
N PRO A 211 -13.66 -3.71 -12.00
CA PRO A 211 -13.82 -5.09 -12.45
C PRO A 211 -12.51 -5.76 -12.87
N THR A 212 -11.40 -5.01 -13.03
CA THR A 212 -10.13 -5.55 -13.54
C THR A 212 -8.93 -5.21 -12.63
N PRO A 213 -7.87 -6.04 -12.63
CA PRO A 213 -6.64 -5.75 -11.89
C PRO A 213 -6.01 -4.39 -12.21
N ALA A 214 -6.10 -3.94 -13.46
CA ALA A 214 -5.58 -2.64 -13.88
C ALA A 214 -6.29 -1.48 -13.19
N ASP A 215 -7.59 -1.64 -12.85
CA ASP A 215 -8.37 -0.63 -12.16
C ASP A 215 -7.88 -0.41 -10.73
N PHE A 216 -7.40 -1.46 -10.05
CA PHE A 216 -6.87 -1.41 -8.68
C PHE A 216 -5.38 -1.06 -8.58
N TYR A 217 -4.69 -0.90 -9.70
CA TYR A 217 -3.25 -0.73 -9.70
C TYR A 217 -2.86 0.67 -9.22
N GLY A 218 -2.55 0.80 -7.93
CA GLY A 218 -2.29 2.09 -7.28
C GLY A 218 -1.04 2.82 -7.76
N ASN A 219 -0.03 2.14 -8.32
CA ASN A 219 1.20 2.78 -8.80
C ASN A 219 1.08 3.42 -10.19
N ASP A 220 -0.14 3.78 -10.59
CA ASP A 220 -0.44 4.45 -11.84
C ASP A 220 -1.29 5.71 -11.59
N PRO A 221 -0.76 6.91 -11.89
CA PRO A 221 -1.48 8.17 -11.68
C PRO A 221 -2.79 8.26 -12.46
N ALA A 222 -3.00 7.45 -13.51
CA ALA A 222 -4.27 7.39 -14.23
C ALA A 222 -5.43 6.86 -13.37
N ASN A 223 -5.14 6.16 -12.27
CA ASN A 223 -6.13 5.65 -11.32
C ASN A 223 -6.40 6.62 -10.17
N TRP A 224 -5.86 7.85 -10.20
CA TRP A 224 -6.02 8.82 -9.11
C TRP A 224 -6.69 10.11 -9.57
N THR A 225 -7.42 10.72 -8.66
CA THR A 225 -7.95 12.08 -8.77
C THR A 225 -7.62 12.87 -7.51
N ALA A 226 -7.82 14.19 -7.55
CA ALA A 226 -7.72 15.02 -6.36
C ALA A 226 -9.05 15.72 -6.10
N THR A 227 -9.64 15.44 -4.93
CA THR A 227 -10.95 15.97 -4.51
C THR A 227 -10.98 16.18 -2.99
N ASP A 228 -12.04 16.79 -2.48
CA ASP A 228 -12.26 16.93 -1.04
C ASP A 228 -12.22 15.55 -0.35
N PRO A 229 -11.57 15.41 0.83
CA PRO A 229 -11.33 14.12 1.43
C PRO A 229 -12.60 13.37 1.82
N THR A 230 -12.63 12.06 1.59
CA THR A 230 -13.78 11.18 1.87
C THR A 230 -13.33 9.91 2.60
N PRO A 231 -12.69 10.03 3.78
CA PRO A 231 -12.20 8.86 4.47
C PRO A 231 -13.34 7.96 4.94
N GLY A 232 -13.13 6.65 4.81
CA GLY A 232 -14.03 5.57 5.15
C GLY A 232 -15.01 5.17 4.05
N GLU A 233 -14.84 5.65 2.80
CA GLU A 233 -15.79 5.46 1.69
C GLU A 233 -15.19 4.85 0.42
#